data_AF-A0AA87F901-F1
#
_entry.id   AF-A0AA87F901-F1
#
_cell.length_a   1.000
_cell.length_b   1.000
_cell.length_c   1.000
_cell.angle_alpha   90.00
_cell.angle_beta   90.00
_cell.angle_gamma   90.00
#
_symmetry.space_group_name_H-M   'P 1'
#
loop_
_entity.id
_entity.type
_entity.pdbx_description
1 polymer ?
#
loop_
_entity_poly.entity_id
_entity_poly.type
_entity_poly.pdbx_seq_one_letter_code
_entity_poly.pdbx_strand_id
1 'polypeptide(L)'
;MNDKTDFLNIGDLPKTLLVLGNGFDLTCRVPSDYKKFLEYILENKLNYYSKELQKDGYSNIFEYTLSEIERYLKDINFAYDEFIRKSEVVPELNSWYIIFLYRKMTNDTDWFQVENQIANQLTTNDNSMNIVESIGDSLLSIYQNGKSMIRTQRISHLNNKEIEKIYELLSYNLLNKKLDSFKVKGSKDLFIEFRKKENELWKEYYEYNERNIDSTIDREKFEDTFESKLEKELFPMVAQVLLAELKELEMDFREYLTLSIYDMGFTYQKNAGNLIESILKKVGKDTENSTYNVLTFN
;
A
#
# COMPACT_ATOMS: atom_id res chain seq x y z
N MET A 1 -45.29 -11.27 26.90
CA MET A 1 -44.35 -10.93 25.81
C MET A 1 -43.26 -11.98 25.86
N ASN A 2 -43.33 -12.97 24.99
CA ASN A 2 -42.35 -14.06 24.94
C ASN A 2 -41.22 -13.66 23.98
N ASP A 3 -40.08 -13.26 24.53
CA ASP A 3 -38.80 -13.30 23.83
C ASP A 3 -38.44 -14.77 23.58
N LYS A 4 -38.73 -15.27 22.38
CA LYS A 4 -38.07 -16.46 21.86
C LYS A 4 -36.81 -15.99 21.14
N THR A 5 -35.69 -16.05 21.85
CA THR A 5 -34.39 -16.21 21.21
C THR A 5 -34.36 -17.63 20.65
N ASP A 6 -34.68 -17.76 19.36
CA ASP A 6 -34.54 -19.02 18.63
C ASP A 6 -33.05 -19.34 18.51
N PHE A 7 -32.58 -20.25 19.37
CA PHE A 7 -31.27 -20.87 19.21
C PHE A 7 -31.31 -21.75 17.96
N LEU A 8 -30.42 -21.49 17.00
CA LEU A 8 -30.19 -22.37 15.85
C LEU A 8 -29.88 -23.79 16.36
N ASN A 9 -30.75 -24.75 16.09
CA ASN A 9 -30.46 -26.16 16.37
C ASN A 9 -29.31 -26.60 15.49
N ILE A 10 -28.32 -27.29 16.07
CA ILE A 10 -27.13 -27.79 15.36
C ILE A 10 -27.50 -28.70 14.16
N GLY A 11 -28.69 -29.34 14.20
CA GLY A 11 -29.23 -30.14 13.11
C GLY A 11 -29.66 -29.34 11.87
N ASP A 12 -29.91 -28.03 12.01
CA ASP A 12 -30.39 -27.15 10.93
C ASP A 12 -29.23 -26.44 10.20
N LEU A 13 -28.00 -26.55 10.72
CA LEU A 13 -26.82 -25.94 10.11
C LEU A 13 -26.38 -26.73 8.87
N PRO A 14 -26.14 -26.06 7.73
CA PRO A 14 -25.60 -26.70 6.55
C PRO A 14 -24.27 -27.38 6.84
N LYS A 15 -24.17 -28.68 6.52
CA LYS A 15 -22.94 -29.47 6.74
C LYS A 15 -21.81 -29.18 5.74
N THR A 16 -22.08 -28.34 4.74
CA THR A 16 -21.10 -27.96 3.70
C THR A 16 -20.79 -26.49 3.79
N LEU A 17 -19.51 -26.17 3.76
CA LEU A 17 -18.99 -24.82 3.65
C LEU A 17 -18.30 -24.69 2.29
N LEU A 18 -18.76 -23.75 1.46
CA LEU A 18 -18.04 -23.29 0.29
C LEU A 18 -17.10 -22.17 0.71
N VAL A 19 -15.82 -22.32 0.38
CA VAL A 19 -14.79 -21.32 0.65
C VAL A 19 -14.35 -20.75 -0.69
N LEU A 20 -14.64 -19.48 -0.93
CA LEU A 20 -14.41 -18.78 -2.19
C LEU A 20 -13.36 -17.67 -1.99
N GLY A 21 -12.47 -17.52 -2.96
CA GLY A 21 -11.52 -16.41 -3.04
C GLY A 21 -11.32 -15.98 -4.49
N ASN A 22 -10.35 -15.10 -4.77
CA ASN A 22 -10.08 -14.53 -6.10
C ASN A 22 -10.01 -15.56 -7.25
N GLY A 23 -9.56 -16.80 -6.98
CA GLY A 23 -9.56 -17.88 -7.97
C GLY A 23 -10.95 -18.29 -8.48
N PHE A 24 -12.00 -18.09 -7.69
CA PHE A 24 -13.38 -18.28 -8.11
C PHE A 24 -13.77 -17.25 -9.18
N ASP A 25 -13.52 -15.98 -8.92
CA ASP A 25 -13.80 -14.88 -9.85
C ASP A 25 -13.03 -15.04 -11.17
N LEU A 26 -11.74 -15.41 -11.09
CA LEU A 26 -10.93 -15.74 -12.27
C LEU A 26 -11.54 -16.87 -13.10
N THR A 27 -12.01 -17.94 -12.43
CA THR A 27 -12.66 -19.06 -13.11
C THR A 27 -14.00 -18.64 -13.74
N CYS A 28 -14.69 -17.68 -13.12
CA CYS A 28 -15.88 -17.04 -13.67
C CYS A 28 -15.59 -16.05 -14.81
N ARG A 29 -14.32 -15.87 -15.18
CA ARG A 29 -13.80 -14.93 -16.20
C ARG A 29 -13.86 -13.46 -15.81
N VAL A 30 -14.02 -13.16 -14.53
CA VAL A 30 -13.80 -11.80 -14.02
C VAL A 30 -12.30 -11.51 -14.13
N PRO A 31 -11.88 -10.35 -14.64
CA PRO A 31 -10.48 -9.94 -14.74
C PRO A 31 -9.86 -9.60 -13.37
N SER A 32 -10.06 -10.42 -12.34
CA SER A 32 -9.59 -10.19 -10.97
C SER A 32 -8.08 -10.41 -10.76
N ASP A 33 -7.29 -10.41 -11.83
CA ASP A 33 -5.83 -10.47 -11.73
C ASP A 33 -5.24 -9.10 -11.38
N TYR A 34 -4.24 -9.08 -10.48
CA TYR A 34 -3.65 -7.85 -9.98
C TYR A 34 -3.04 -6.97 -11.07
N LYS A 35 -2.58 -7.56 -12.19
CA LYS A 35 -2.02 -6.78 -13.30
C LYS A 35 -3.10 -5.92 -13.95
N LYS A 36 -4.26 -6.49 -14.29
CA LYS A 36 -5.36 -5.71 -14.88
C LYS A 36 -5.95 -4.70 -13.91
N PHE A 37 -6.07 -5.08 -12.63
CA PHE A 37 -6.45 -4.13 -11.58
C PHE A 37 -5.49 -2.94 -11.53
N LEU A 38 -4.17 -3.21 -11.48
CA LEU A 38 -3.16 -2.15 -11.41
C LEU A 38 -3.14 -1.28 -12.67
N GLU A 39 -3.31 -1.87 -13.85
CA GLU A 39 -3.45 -1.11 -15.10
C GLU A 39 -4.64 -0.14 -15.02
N TYR A 40 -5.81 -0.66 -14.66
CA TYR A 40 -7.03 0.13 -14.50
C TYR A 40 -6.88 1.24 -13.46
N ILE A 41 -6.36 0.94 -12.27
CA ILE A 41 -6.29 1.93 -11.18
C ILE A 41 -5.28 3.04 -11.49
N LEU A 42 -4.16 2.71 -12.15
CA LEU A 42 -3.15 3.70 -12.55
C LEU A 42 -3.71 4.65 -13.61
N GLU A 43 -4.40 4.13 -14.63
CA GLU A 43 -5.02 4.97 -15.68
C GLU A 43 -6.03 5.96 -15.06
N ASN A 44 -6.88 5.49 -14.14
CA ASN A 44 -7.90 6.32 -13.50
C ASN A 44 -7.31 7.34 -12.53
N LYS A 45 -6.38 6.94 -11.66
CA LYS A 45 -5.79 7.86 -10.67
C LYS A 45 -4.92 8.92 -11.33
N LEU A 46 -4.15 8.54 -12.35
CA LEU A 46 -3.29 9.48 -13.08
C LEU A 46 -4.05 10.23 -14.18
N ASN A 47 -5.30 9.84 -14.46
CA ASN A 47 -6.13 10.36 -15.54
C ASN A 47 -5.37 10.40 -16.88
N TYR A 48 -4.70 9.29 -17.19
CA TYR A 48 -3.74 9.19 -18.28
C TYR A 48 -3.97 7.89 -19.03
N TYR A 49 -4.50 7.98 -20.25
CA TYR A 49 -5.01 6.84 -21.01
C TYR A 49 -4.24 6.65 -22.32
N SER A 50 -4.60 5.61 -23.07
CA SER A 50 -3.90 5.17 -24.30
C SER A 50 -3.57 6.30 -25.31
N LYS A 51 -4.44 7.30 -25.49
CA LYS A 51 -4.21 8.39 -26.45
C LYS A 51 -3.12 9.34 -25.98
N GLU A 52 -3.15 9.72 -24.71
CA GLU A 52 -2.15 10.59 -24.08
C GLU A 52 -0.81 9.87 -23.97
N LEU A 53 -0.83 8.60 -23.55
CA LEU A 53 0.34 7.72 -23.47
C LEU A 53 1.07 7.64 -24.81
N GLN A 54 0.36 7.33 -25.90
CA GLN A 54 0.95 7.22 -27.24
C GLN A 54 1.53 8.55 -27.73
N LYS A 55 0.85 9.67 -27.45
CA LYS A 55 1.33 11.00 -27.85
C LYS A 55 2.67 11.33 -27.20
N ASP A 56 2.85 10.92 -25.95
CA ASP A 56 4.06 11.22 -25.17
C ASP A 56 5.11 10.09 -25.25
N GLY A 57 4.86 9.07 -26.09
CA GLY A 57 5.83 8.03 -26.45
C GLY A 57 5.82 6.79 -25.56
N TYR A 58 4.81 6.62 -24.71
CA TYR A 58 4.65 5.45 -23.83
C TYR A 58 3.72 4.40 -24.42
N SER A 59 4.09 3.13 -24.28
CA SER A 59 3.32 2.00 -24.80
C SER A 59 2.12 1.64 -23.93
N ASN A 60 2.22 1.86 -22.62
CA ASN A 60 1.15 1.61 -21.64
C ASN A 60 1.40 2.39 -20.34
N ILE A 61 0.40 2.38 -19.44
CA ILE A 61 0.45 3.12 -18.18
C ILE A 61 1.57 2.67 -17.25
N PHE A 62 1.97 1.38 -17.28
CA PHE A 62 3.10 0.92 -16.48
C PHE A 62 4.39 1.57 -16.91
N GLU A 63 4.66 1.66 -18.22
CA GLU A 63 5.88 2.28 -18.75
C GLU A 63 6.01 3.75 -18.30
N TYR A 64 4.92 4.51 -18.43
CA TYR A 64 4.87 5.89 -17.95
C TYR A 64 5.10 5.98 -16.43
N THR A 65 4.37 5.19 -15.66
CA THR A 65 4.44 5.25 -14.18
C THR A 65 5.81 4.83 -13.68
N LEU A 66 6.41 3.79 -14.27
CA LEU A 66 7.75 3.33 -13.93
C LEU A 66 8.82 4.35 -14.30
N SER A 67 8.72 4.99 -15.46
CA SER A 67 9.60 6.10 -15.86
C SER A 67 9.55 7.25 -14.85
N GLU A 68 8.36 7.60 -14.37
CA GLU A 68 8.21 8.64 -13.36
C GLU A 68 8.81 8.22 -12.01
N ILE A 69 8.56 7.00 -11.53
CA ILE A 69 9.21 6.47 -10.31
C ILE A 69 10.74 6.45 -10.48
N GLU A 70 11.25 6.00 -11.61
CA GLU A 70 12.68 5.95 -11.92
C GLU A 70 13.31 7.34 -11.89
N ARG A 71 12.62 8.35 -12.43
CA ARG A 71 13.05 9.75 -12.36
C ARG A 71 13.20 10.23 -10.92
N TYR A 72 12.26 9.88 -10.03
CA TYR A 72 12.40 10.17 -8.60
C TYR A 72 13.57 9.44 -7.95
N LEU A 73 13.81 8.19 -8.30
CA LEU A 73 14.91 7.43 -7.71
C LEU A 73 16.28 7.87 -8.22
N LYS A 74 16.40 8.31 -9.48
CA LYS A 74 17.69 8.66 -10.10
C LYS A 74 18.05 10.14 -9.95
N ASP A 75 17.10 11.01 -10.24
CA ASP A 75 17.39 12.42 -10.49
C ASP A 75 17.13 13.30 -9.27
N ILE A 76 16.44 12.76 -8.26
CA ILE A 76 16.09 13.50 -7.05
C ILE A 76 17.01 13.09 -5.91
N ASN A 77 17.61 14.10 -5.29
CA ASN A 77 18.25 13.99 -4.00
C ASN A 77 17.27 14.45 -2.92
N PHE A 78 16.55 13.48 -2.33
CA PHE A 78 15.51 13.79 -1.36
C PHE A 78 16.03 14.58 -0.17
N ALA A 79 17.33 14.56 0.16
CA ALA A 79 17.91 15.28 1.29
C ALA A 79 18.21 16.77 1.03
N TYR A 80 18.39 17.17 -0.24
CA TYR A 80 18.92 18.49 -0.59
C TYR A 80 18.14 19.23 -1.67
N ASP A 81 17.34 18.53 -2.48
CA ASP A 81 16.64 19.17 -3.59
C ASP A 81 15.52 20.08 -3.09
N GLU A 82 15.76 21.39 -3.18
CA GLU A 82 14.84 22.37 -2.64
C GLU A 82 13.48 22.42 -3.36
N PHE A 83 13.52 22.11 -4.65
CA PHE A 83 12.39 22.16 -5.56
C PHE A 83 12.32 20.84 -6.34
N ILE A 84 11.92 19.79 -5.65
CA ILE A 84 11.51 18.54 -6.31
C ILE A 84 10.39 18.89 -7.30
N ARG A 85 10.67 18.78 -8.60
CA ARG A 85 9.68 19.03 -9.65
C ARG A 85 8.56 18.00 -9.49
N LYS A 86 7.49 18.44 -8.82
CA LYS A 86 6.32 17.63 -8.45
C LYS A 86 5.67 17.13 -9.73
N SER A 87 6.07 15.95 -10.17
CA SER A 87 5.12 15.15 -10.91
C SER A 87 4.06 14.72 -9.92
N GLU A 88 2.82 14.99 -10.29
CA GLU A 88 1.65 14.66 -9.50
C GLU A 88 1.48 13.13 -9.35
N VAL A 89 2.24 12.32 -10.10
CA VAL A 89 2.21 10.85 -10.06
C VAL A 89 2.50 10.34 -8.66
N VAL A 90 3.69 10.58 -8.11
CA VAL A 90 4.07 9.99 -6.80
C VAL A 90 3.11 10.43 -5.68
N PRO A 91 2.73 11.71 -5.52
CA PRO A 91 1.72 12.13 -4.53
C PRO A 91 0.32 11.52 -4.70
N GLU A 92 -0.07 11.11 -5.91
CA GLU A 92 -1.36 10.49 -6.20
C GLU A 92 -1.36 8.99 -5.87
N LEU A 93 -0.24 8.31 -6.10
CA LEU A 93 -0.16 6.85 -5.97
C LEU A 93 -0.27 6.36 -4.53
N ASN A 94 -0.89 5.19 -4.38
CA ASN A 94 -0.82 4.40 -3.16
C ASN A 94 0.61 3.93 -2.88
N SER A 95 1.07 4.00 -1.63
CA SER A 95 2.42 3.55 -1.25
C SER A 95 2.65 2.08 -1.64
N TRP A 96 1.61 1.23 -1.53
CA TRP A 96 1.68 -0.17 -1.96
C TRP A 96 1.81 -0.32 -3.47
N TYR A 97 1.18 0.54 -4.28
CA TYR A 97 1.37 0.53 -5.73
C TYR A 97 2.82 0.84 -6.09
N ILE A 98 3.44 1.81 -5.40
CA ILE A 98 4.85 2.16 -5.60
C ILE A 98 5.74 0.95 -5.30
N ILE A 99 5.48 0.21 -4.22
CA ILE A 99 6.23 -1.00 -3.85
C ILE A 99 6.11 -2.08 -4.92
N PHE A 100 4.90 -2.37 -5.41
CA PHE A 100 4.70 -3.40 -6.45
C PHE A 100 5.37 -3.02 -7.76
N LEU A 101 5.31 -1.75 -8.13
CA LEU A 101 5.96 -1.20 -9.32
C LEU A 101 7.48 -1.24 -9.19
N TYR A 102 8.04 -0.92 -8.03
CA TYR A 102 9.48 -1.03 -7.78
C TYR A 102 9.97 -2.48 -7.88
N ARG A 103 9.21 -3.45 -7.36
CA ARG A 103 9.50 -4.89 -7.53
C ARG A 103 9.49 -5.32 -9.00
N LYS A 104 8.53 -4.79 -9.78
CA LYS A 104 8.49 -5.00 -11.22
C LYS A 104 9.73 -4.46 -11.93
N MET A 105 10.26 -3.29 -11.52
CA MET A 105 11.50 -2.72 -12.08
C MET A 105 12.73 -3.57 -11.78
N THR A 106 12.76 -4.21 -10.61
CA THR A 106 13.89 -5.05 -10.15
C THR A 106 13.81 -6.49 -10.67
N ASN A 107 12.98 -6.75 -11.70
CA ASN A 107 12.78 -8.04 -12.36
C ASN A 107 12.29 -9.18 -11.45
N ASP A 108 11.56 -8.85 -10.38
CA ASP A 108 10.83 -9.87 -9.61
C ASP A 108 9.70 -10.45 -10.47
N THR A 109 9.77 -11.75 -10.77
CA THR A 109 8.77 -12.44 -11.61
C THR A 109 7.40 -12.50 -10.94
N ASP A 110 7.33 -12.39 -9.61
CA ASP A 110 6.12 -12.51 -8.80
C ASP A 110 5.72 -11.16 -8.18
N TRP A 111 6.11 -10.04 -8.80
CA TRP A 111 5.77 -8.68 -8.36
C TRP A 111 4.25 -8.43 -8.21
N PHE A 112 3.44 -9.19 -8.94
CA PHE A 112 1.98 -9.11 -8.93
C PHE A 112 1.33 -9.89 -7.77
N GLN A 113 2.09 -10.64 -6.98
CA GLN A 113 1.60 -11.35 -5.79
C GLN A 113 1.57 -10.42 -4.58
N VAL A 114 0.55 -9.55 -4.54
CA VAL A 114 0.39 -8.45 -3.57
C VAL A 114 0.63 -8.89 -2.12
N GLU A 115 0.02 -9.99 -1.67
CA GLU A 115 0.13 -10.48 -0.29
C GLU A 115 1.56 -10.90 0.06
N ASN A 116 2.24 -11.58 -0.87
CA ASN A 116 3.64 -11.97 -0.68
C ASN A 116 4.55 -10.74 -0.64
N GLN A 117 4.27 -9.73 -1.47
CA GLN A 117 5.02 -8.49 -1.45
C GLN A 117 4.82 -7.71 -0.14
N ILE A 118 3.59 -7.65 0.39
CA ILE A 118 3.31 -7.05 1.71
C ILE A 118 4.03 -7.85 2.81
N ALA A 119 3.90 -9.17 2.82
CA ALA A 119 4.54 -10.03 3.82
C ALA A 119 6.05 -9.83 3.83
N ASN A 120 6.69 -9.83 2.65
CA ASN A 120 8.13 -9.63 2.50
C ASN A 120 8.61 -8.25 3.01
N GLN A 121 7.77 -7.22 2.98
CA GLN A 121 8.10 -5.89 3.51
C GLN A 121 7.92 -5.80 5.04
N LEU A 122 7.07 -6.66 5.61
CA LEU A 122 6.81 -6.72 7.05
C LEU A 122 7.78 -7.64 7.79
N THR A 123 8.27 -8.69 7.12
CA THR A 123 9.25 -9.63 7.69
C THR A 123 10.67 -9.10 7.53
N THR A 124 11.42 -9.03 8.63
CA THR A 124 12.87 -8.76 8.59
C THR A 124 13.63 -10.06 8.42
N ASN A 125 14.61 -10.08 7.51
CA ASN A 125 15.63 -11.13 7.52
C ASN A 125 16.85 -10.55 8.25
N ASP A 126 17.35 -11.25 9.27
CA ASP A 126 18.60 -10.99 10.03
C ASP A 126 19.12 -9.53 10.00
N ASN A 127 18.80 -8.76 11.06
CA ASN A 127 19.29 -7.39 11.32
C ASN A 127 18.89 -6.30 10.29
N SER A 128 17.96 -6.56 9.36
CA SER A 128 17.37 -5.53 8.51
C SER A 128 16.21 -4.81 9.19
N MET A 129 15.99 -3.53 8.86
CA MET A 129 14.76 -2.80 9.23
C MET A 129 13.57 -3.31 8.40
N ASN A 130 12.38 -3.37 8.98
CA ASN A 130 11.14 -3.57 8.21
C ASN A 130 10.70 -2.27 7.51
N ILE A 131 9.64 -2.32 6.71
CA ILE A 131 9.14 -1.14 5.99
C ILE A 131 8.74 0.02 6.90
N VAL A 132 8.13 -0.26 8.07
CA VAL A 132 7.70 0.77 9.03
C VAL A 132 8.93 1.49 9.59
N GLU A 133 9.93 0.72 10.02
CA GLU A 133 11.19 1.23 10.55
C GLU A 133 11.97 1.99 9.47
N SER A 134 12.04 1.46 8.25
CA SER A 134 12.79 2.05 7.15
C SER A 134 12.20 3.40 6.70
N ILE A 135 10.87 3.48 6.58
CA ILE A 135 10.17 4.73 6.29
C ILE A 135 10.32 5.69 7.47
N GLY A 136 10.06 5.21 8.69
CA GLY A 136 10.19 5.98 9.92
C GLY A 136 11.56 6.65 10.07
N ASP A 137 12.63 5.90 9.78
CA ASP A 137 14.01 6.36 9.79
C ASP A 137 14.32 7.38 8.67
N SER A 138 13.64 7.25 7.52
CA SER A 138 13.82 8.13 6.36
C SER A 138 13.06 9.47 6.49
N LEU A 139 11.94 9.52 7.21
CA LEU A 139 11.02 10.68 7.24
C LEU A 139 11.67 12.00 7.67
N LEU A 140 12.54 11.96 8.67
CA LEU A 140 13.23 13.15 9.19
C LEU A 140 14.50 13.52 8.42
N SER A 141 14.84 12.71 7.42
CA SER A 141 16.09 12.79 6.67
C SER A 141 15.87 13.26 5.23
N ILE A 142 14.61 13.48 4.83
CA ILE A 142 14.24 14.09 3.56
C ILE A 142 14.00 15.60 3.72
N TYR A 143 14.37 16.34 2.69
CA TYR A 143 14.16 17.76 2.50
C TYR A 143 12.67 18.08 2.54
N GLN A 144 12.33 19.11 3.32
CA GLN A 144 10.97 19.59 3.44
C GLN A 144 10.93 21.11 3.31
N ASN A 145 10.29 21.65 2.27
CA ASN A 145 9.83 23.04 2.23
C ASN A 145 10.88 24.10 2.67
N GLY A 146 12.14 24.03 2.25
CA GLY A 146 13.18 24.99 2.68
C GLY A 146 14.24 24.42 3.62
N LYS A 147 14.16 23.14 3.99
CA LYS A 147 14.88 22.59 5.14
C LYS A 147 15.83 21.46 4.73
N SER A 148 17.13 21.68 4.85
CA SER A 148 18.16 20.68 4.54
C SER A 148 18.11 19.48 5.49
N MET A 149 18.63 18.33 5.06
CA MET A 149 18.88 17.16 5.90
C MET A 149 19.71 17.51 7.14
N ILE A 150 19.30 17.01 8.30
CA ILE A 150 19.96 17.30 9.59
C ILE A 150 20.27 16.00 10.36
N ARG A 151 19.62 14.89 9.99
CA ARG A 151 19.78 13.58 10.62
C ARG A 151 20.34 12.58 9.62
N THR A 152 21.35 11.84 10.04
CA THR A 152 21.85 10.68 9.29
C THR A 152 20.94 9.48 9.56
N GLN A 153 20.46 8.85 8.50
CA GLN A 153 19.57 7.69 8.60
C GLN A 153 20.34 6.47 9.11
N ARG A 154 19.73 5.66 9.98
CA ARG A 154 20.30 4.37 10.41
C ARG A 154 20.41 3.38 9.24
N ILE A 155 19.45 3.40 8.32
CA ILE A 155 19.42 2.51 7.14
C ILE A 155 20.61 2.74 6.19
N SER A 156 21.19 3.96 6.19
CA SER A 156 22.37 4.30 5.37
C SER A 156 23.60 3.43 5.71
N HIS A 157 23.65 2.86 6.91
CA HIS A 157 24.72 1.98 7.37
C HIS A 157 24.55 0.52 6.94
N LEU A 158 23.42 0.14 6.33
CA LEU A 158 23.11 -1.24 5.92
C LEU A 158 23.60 -1.60 4.49
N ASN A 159 24.47 -0.79 3.88
CA ASN A 159 25.20 -1.05 2.62
C ASN A 159 24.37 -1.21 1.33
N ASN A 160 23.05 -0.98 1.34
CA ASN A 160 22.20 -1.20 0.16
C ASN A 160 21.49 0.08 -0.32
N LYS A 161 22.24 0.94 -1.03
CA LYS A 161 21.83 2.31 -1.43
C LYS A 161 20.54 2.38 -2.26
N GLU A 162 20.22 1.37 -3.07
CA GLU A 162 18.97 1.37 -3.85
C GLU A 162 17.73 1.08 -3.00
N ILE A 163 17.88 0.31 -1.93
CA ILE A 163 16.82 0.03 -0.96
C ILE A 163 16.54 1.27 -0.10
N GLU A 164 17.57 2.04 0.25
CA GLU A 164 17.42 3.33 0.96
C GLU A 164 16.55 4.31 0.16
N LYS A 165 16.82 4.48 -1.13
CA LYS A 165 16.09 5.43 -1.99
C LYS A 165 14.60 5.12 -2.16
N ILE A 166 14.20 3.85 -2.17
CA ILE A 166 12.77 3.52 -2.26
C ILE A 166 12.04 3.91 -0.97
N TYR A 167 12.67 3.80 0.20
CA TYR A 167 12.06 4.24 1.45
C TYR A 167 12.03 5.77 1.58
N GLU A 168 13.03 6.48 1.05
CA GLU A 168 12.96 7.94 0.90
C GLU A 168 11.80 8.39 -0.01
N LEU A 169 11.61 7.70 -1.14
CA LEU A 169 10.49 7.93 -2.05
C LEU A 169 9.13 7.68 -1.36
N LEU A 170 9.03 6.61 -0.57
CA LEU A 170 7.82 6.28 0.19
C LEU A 170 7.56 7.32 1.29
N SER A 171 8.58 7.77 1.99
CA SER A 171 8.49 8.89 2.95
C SER A 171 8.00 10.17 2.26
N TYR A 172 8.57 10.51 1.11
CA TYR A 172 8.12 11.63 0.30
C TYR A 172 6.65 11.48 -0.12
N ASN A 173 6.26 10.29 -0.58
CA ASN A 173 4.88 9.96 -0.93
C ASN A 173 3.93 10.19 0.25
N LEU A 174 4.24 9.69 1.45
CA LEU A 174 3.37 9.86 2.63
C LEU A 174 3.23 11.33 3.05
N LEU A 175 4.33 12.09 3.04
CA LEU A 175 4.32 13.52 3.40
C LEU A 175 3.60 14.40 2.38
N ASN A 176 3.62 14.02 1.10
CA ASN A 176 3.06 14.84 0.02
C ASN A 176 1.75 14.28 -0.57
N LYS A 177 1.30 13.11 -0.10
CA LYS A 177 0.07 12.43 -0.51
C LYS A 177 -1.10 13.41 -0.66
N LYS A 178 -1.82 13.28 -1.77
CA LYS A 178 -3.12 13.94 -1.94
C LYS A 178 -4.17 13.22 -1.11
N LEU A 179 -4.74 13.96 -0.17
CA LEU A 179 -5.70 13.38 0.78
C LEU A 179 -7.14 13.43 0.26
N ASP A 180 -7.42 14.19 -0.79
CA ASP A 180 -8.77 14.35 -1.34
C ASP A 180 -9.22 13.14 -2.19
N SER A 181 -8.28 12.26 -2.55
CA SER A 181 -8.54 11.01 -3.27
C SER A 181 -8.90 9.83 -2.37
N PHE A 182 -8.89 10.01 -1.03
CA PHE A 182 -9.20 8.93 -0.09
C PHE A 182 -10.69 8.64 0.01
N LYS A 183 -11.02 7.35 -0.05
CA LYS A 183 -12.38 6.81 -0.03
C LYS A 183 -12.74 6.23 1.33
N VAL A 184 -11.75 5.75 2.08
CA VAL A 184 -11.97 5.13 3.39
C VAL A 184 -12.04 6.20 4.47
N LYS A 185 -13.12 6.16 5.26
CA LYS A 185 -13.35 7.12 6.34
C LYS A 185 -12.23 7.04 7.38
N GLY A 186 -11.67 8.21 7.72
CA GLY A 186 -10.61 8.34 8.72
C GLY A 186 -9.18 8.28 8.15
N SER A 187 -8.98 7.82 6.92
CA SER A 187 -7.64 7.80 6.29
C SER A 187 -7.03 9.21 6.24
N LYS A 188 -7.83 10.21 5.83
CA LYS A 188 -7.39 11.61 5.76
C LYS A 188 -6.94 12.16 7.11
N ASP A 189 -7.69 11.88 8.17
CA ASP A 189 -7.38 12.38 9.51
C ASP A 189 -6.08 11.76 10.05
N LEU A 190 -5.87 10.45 9.82
CA LEU A 190 -4.62 9.76 10.18
C LEU A 190 -3.40 10.39 9.51
N PHE A 191 -3.49 10.73 8.23
CA PHE A 191 -2.40 11.39 7.51
C PHE A 191 -2.12 12.81 8.02
N ILE A 192 -3.17 13.56 8.39
CA ILE A 192 -3.01 14.90 8.98
C ILE A 192 -2.30 14.81 10.33
N GLU A 193 -2.71 13.88 11.19
CA GLU A 193 -2.09 13.65 12.50
C GLU A 193 -0.63 13.21 12.35
N PHE A 194 -0.37 12.25 11.47
CA PHE A 194 0.97 11.78 11.14
C PHE A 194 1.91 12.92 10.71
N ARG A 195 1.48 13.75 9.74
CA ARG A 195 2.28 14.89 9.25
C ARG A 195 2.51 15.94 10.33
N LYS A 196 1.52 16.16 11.20
CA LYS A 196 1.68 17.07 12.33
C LYS A 196 2.76 16.55 13.28
N LYS A 197 2.70 15.26 13.62
CA LYS A 197 3.65 14.62 14.54
C LYS A 197 5.07 14.59 13.98
N GLU A 198 5.21 14.26 12.71
CA GLU A 198 6.49 14.27 12.01
C GLU A 198 7.11 15.68 12.07
N ASN A 199 6.36 16.73 11.74
CA ASN A 199 6.86 18.11 11.80
C ASN A 199 7.16 18.59 13.24
N GLU A 200 6.47 18.09 14.27
CA GLU A 200 6.82 18.33 15.67
C GLU A 200 8.20 17.74 16.01
N LEU A 201 8.44 16.48 15.66
CA LEU A 201 9.71 15.78 15.89
C LEU A 201 10.86 16.42 15.09
N TRP A 202 10.59 16.78 13.84
CA TRP A 202 11.54 17.50 13.00
C TRP A 202 12.00 18.81 13.65
N LYS A 203 11.07 19.60 14.19
CA LYS A 203 11.39 20.87 14.87
C LYS A 203 12.23 20.65 16.13
N GLU A 204 11.88 19.66 16.94
CA GLU A 204 12.65 19.30 18.14
C GLU A 204 14.10 18.95 17.79
N TYR A 205 14.30 18.15 16.74
CA TYR A 205 15.63 17.78 16.26
C TYR A 205 16.39 18.98 15.66
N TYR A 206 15.71 19.84 14.89
CA TYR A 206 16.27 21.07 14.34
C TYR A 206 16.77 22.01 15.45
N GLU A 207 15.91 22.29 16.43
CA GLU A 207 16.21 23.18 17.55
C GLU A 207 17.36 22.65 18.41
N TYR A 208 17.53 21.33 18.51
CA TYR A 208 18.69 20.73 19.16
C TYR A 208 19.99 21.02 18.40
N ASN A 209 19.99 20.83 17.07
CA ASN A 209 21.19 21.05 16.25
C ASN A 209 21.61 22.52 16.17
N GLU A 210 20.66 23.46 16.11
CA GLU A 210 20.95 24.90 16.13
C GLU A 210 21.64 25.36 17.42
N ARG A 211 21.47 24.64 18.53
CA ARG A 211 22.10 25.00 19.82
C ARG A 211 23.62 24.81 19.83
N ASN A 212 24.23 24.27 18.77
CA ASN A 212 25.68 24.07 18.62
C ASN A 212 26.32 23.49 19.90
N ILE A 213 25.81 22.34 20.35
CA ILE A 213 26.35 21.65 21.53
C ILE A 213 27.70 21.02 21.17
N ASP A 214 28.79 21.58 21.69
CA ASP A 214 30.19 21.15 21.42
C ASP A 214 30.57 19.79 22.04
N SER A 215 29.70 19.19 22.85
CA SER A 215 29.95 17.94 23.57
C SER A 215 29.43 16.73 22.78
N THR A 216 30.35 15.88 22.31
CA THR A 216 30.03 14.62 21.62
C THR A 216 29.16 13.70 22.47
N ILE A 217 29.39 13.66 23.79
CA ILE A 217 28.64 12.80 24.72
C ILE A 217 27.18 13.24 24.85
N ASP A 218 26.93 14.54 24.87
CA ASP A 218 25.56 15.06 24.99
C ASP A 218 24.78 14.85 23.69
N ARG A 219 25.47 14.98 22.54
CA ARG A 219 24.91 14.63 21.23
C ARG A 219 24.53 13.15 21.13
N GLU A 220 25.42 12.23 21.49
CA GLU A 220 25.11 10.78 21.47
C GLU A 220 23.91 10.45 22.37
N LYS A 221 23.85 11.01 23.59
CA LYS A 221 22.69 10.82 24.48
C LYS A 221 21.39 11.35 23.90
N PHE A 222 21.44 12.51 23.25
CA PHE A 222 20.26 13.08 22.60
C PHE A 222 19.82 12.20 21.43
N GLU A 223 20.74 11.79 20.56
CA GLU A 223 20.46 10.90 19.43
C GLU A 223 19.82 9.59 19.93
N ASP A 224 20.40 8.90 20.91
CA ASP A 224 19.83 7.69 21.51
C ASP A 224 18.41 7.90 22.07
N THR A 225 18.20 9.02 22.78
CA THR A 225 16.89 9.34 23.38
C THR A 225 15.86 9.67 22.30
N PHE A 226 16.28 10.38 21.26
CA PHE A 226 15.44 10.77 20.15
C PHE A 226 15.07 9.57 19.28
N GLU A 227 16.01 8.65 19.01
CA GLU A 227 15.73 7.38 18.34
C GLU A 227 14.65 6.57 19.08
N SER A 228 14.77 6.43 20.41
CA SER A 228 13.75 5.76 21.21
C SER A 228 12.38 6.46 21.12
N LYS A 229 12.37 7.78 20.91
CA LYS A 229 11.15 8.56 20.71
C LYS A 229 10.53 8.32 19.33
N LEU A 230 11.34 8.24 18.27
CA LEU A 230 10.86 7.87 16.93
C LEU A 230 10.20 6.50 16.94
N GLU A 231 10.84 5.51 17.56
CA GLU A 231 10.32 4.15 17.69
C GLU A 231 8.98 4.09 18.44
N LYS A 232 8.80 4.95 19.46
CA LYS A 232 7.57 4.96 20.30
C LYS A 232 6.45 5.82 19.75
N GLU A 233 6.77 6.89 19.02
CA GLU A 233 5.79 7.92 18.66
C GLU A 233 5.57 8.02 17.14
N LEU A 234 6.63 7.91 16.33
CA LEU A 234 6.54 8.07 14.87
C LEU A 234 6.26 6.75 14.16
N PHE A 235 7.00 5.69 14.50
CA PHE A 235 6.87 4.39 13.82
C PHE A 235 5.46 3.81 13.94
N PRO A 236 4.76 3.88 15.09
CA PRO A 236 3.37 3.45 15.19
C PRO A 236 2.43 4.25 14.28
N MET A 237 2.69 5.54 14.05
CA MET A 237 1.92 6.34 13.11
C MET A 237 2.21 5.95 11.66
N VAL A 238 3.47 5.66 11.31
CA VAL A 238 3.85 5.09 10.01
C VAL A 238 3.09 3.80 9.73
N ALA A 239 3.03 2.89 10.71
CA ALA A 239 2.25 1.65 10.59
C ALA A 239 0.76 1.94 10.35
N GLN A 240 0.18 2.92 11.05
CA GLN A 240 -1.22 3.31 10.89
C GLN A 240 -1.52 3.89 9.51
N VAL A 241 -0.67 4.76 8.97
CA VAL A 241 -0.87 5.33 7.62
C VAL A 241 -0.65 4.29 6.53
N LEU A 242 0.32 3.37 6.68
CA LEU A 242 0.50 2.25 5.75
C LEU A 242 -0.70 1.28 5.77
N LEU A 243 -1.29 1.05 6.95
CA LEU A 243 -2.52 0.29 7.07
C LEU A 243 -3.72 1.02 6.44
N ALA A 244 -3.79 2.35 6.58
CA ALA A 244 -4.81 3.15 5.89
C ALA A 244 -4.65 3.04 4.37
N GLU A 245 -3.42 3.15 3.86
CA GLU A 245 -3.11 2.93 2.44
C GLU A 245 -3.51 1.52 1.99
N LEU A 246 -3.30 0.49 2.82
CA LEU A 246 -3.74 -0.87 2.48
C LEU A 246 -5.27 -0.97 2.37
N LYS A 247 -6.01 -0.34 3.28
CA LYS A 247 -7.48 -0.27 3.22
C LYS A 247 -7.99 0.50 1.99
N GLU A 248 -7.31 1.57 1.59
CA GLU A 248 -7.62 2.29 0.35
C GLU A 248 -7.38 1.40 -0.88
N LEU A 249 -6.31 0.61 -0.87
CA LEU A 249 -6.04 -0.37 -1.92
C LEU A 249 -7.13 -1.44 -1.99
N GLU A 250 -7.54 -2.00 -0.85
CA GLU A 250 -8.64 -2.96 -0.77
C GLU A 250 -9.95 -2.36 -1.31
N MET A 251 -10.23 -1.10 -1.00
CA MET A 251 -11.38 -0.37 -1.53
C MET A 251 -11.29 -0.19 -3.06
N ASP A 252 -10.14 0.25 -3.57
CA ASP A 252 -9.89 0.38 -5.01
C ASP A 252 -10.11 -0.96 -5.74
N PHE A 253 -9.61 -2.07 -5.17
CA PHE A 253 -9.78 -3.40 -5.74
C PHE A 253 -11.24 -3.84 -5.74
N ARG A 254 -11.96 -3.62 -4.64
CA ARG A 254 -13.38 -3.96 -4.53
C ARG A 254 -14.24 -3.20 -5.54
N GLU A 255 -13.98 -1.91 -5.74
CA GLU A 255 -14.69 -1.10 -6.73
C GLU A 255 -14.42 -1.61 -8.15
N TYR A 256 -13.15 -1.89 -8.45
CA TYR A 256 -12.76 -2.49 -9.73
C TYR A 256 -13.47 -3.82 -10.01
N LEU A 257 -13.53 -4.72 -9.03
CA LEU A 257 -14.24 -5.99 -9.17
C LEU A 257 -15.74 -5.79 -9.36
N THR A 258 -16.33 -4.87 -8.59
CA THR A 258 -17.76 -4.57 -8.70
C THR A 258 -18.11 -4.07 -10.11
N LEU A 259 -17.31 -3.16 -10.66
CA LEU A 259 -17.48 -2.68 -12.03
C LEU A 259 -17.27 -3.79 -13.06
N SER A 260 -16.22 -4.60 -12.89
CA SER A 260 -15.93 -5.72 -13.78
C SER A 260 -17.06 -6.75 -13.82
N ILE A 261 -17.65 -7.07 -12.66
CA ILE A 261 -18.80 -7.98 -12.55
C ILE A 261 -20.04 -7.35 -13.17
N TYR A 262 -20.27 -6.05 -12.92
CA TYR A 262 -21.40 -5.32 -13.50
C TYR A 262 -21.36 -5.34 -15.03
N ASP A 263 -20.20 -5.08 -15.63
CA ASP A 263 -20.00 -5.06 -17.08
C ASP A 263 -20.23 -6.43 -17.73
N MET A 264 -20.03 -7.53 -17.00
CA MET A 264 -20.33 -8.88 -17.47
C MET A 264 -21.82 -9.22 -17.46
N GLY A 265 -22.64 -8.46 -16.71
CA GLY A 265 -24.08 -8.68 -16.58
C GLY A 265 -24.44 -10.12 -16.18
N PHE A 266 -25.43 -10.70 -16.87
CA PHE A 266 -25.91 -12.07 -16.60
C PHE A 266 -24.85 -13.16 -16.83
N THR A 267 -23.78 -12.85 -17.58
CA THR A 267 -22.71 -13.81 -17.87
C THR A 267 -21.98 -14.25 -16.61
N TYR A 268 -21.71 -13.32 -15.68
CA TYR A 268 -21.06 -13.65 -14.43
C TYR A 268 -21.92 -14.60 -13.60
N GLN A 269 -23.21 -14.27 -13.41
CA GLN A 269 -24.15 -15.09 -12.65
C GLN A 269 -24.26 -16.51 -13.21
N LYS A 270 -24.32 -16.64 -14.55
CA LYS A 270 -24.33 -17.94 -15.22
C LYS A 270 -23.04 -18.73 -14.98
N ASN A 271 -21.87 -18.09 -15.12
CA ASN A 271 -20.59 -18.74 -14.91
C ASN A 271 -20.41 -19.18 -13.44
N ALA A 272 -20.74 -18.30 -12.50
CA ALA A 272 -20.69 -18.58 -11.07
C ALA A 272 -21.63 -19.73 -10.68
N GLY A 273 -22.87 -19.71 -11.17
CA GLY A 273 -23.82 -20.80 -10.96
C GLY A 273 -23.32 -22.15 -11.47
N ASN A 274 -22.82 -22.19 -12.71
CA ASN A 274 -22.25 -23.40 -13.30
C ASN A 274 -21.03 -23.92 -12.52
N LEU A 275 -20.18 -23.01 -12.02
CA LEU A 275 -18.99 -23.37 -11.25
C LEU A 275 -19.36 -23.94 -9.88
N ILE A 276 -20.31 -23.32 -9.18
CA ILE A 276 -20.83 -23.82 -7.90
C ILE A 276 -21.44 -25.21 -8.08
N GLU A 277 -22.27 -25.40 -9.11
CA GLU A 277 -22.85 -26.70 -9.44
C GLU A 277 -21.78 -27.76 -9.72
N SER A 278 -20.72 -27.39 -10.46
CA SER A 278 -19.59 -28.28 -10.72
C SER A 278 -18.84 -28.67 -9.45
N ILE A 279 -18.61 -27.73 -8.53
CA ILE A 279 -17.95 -27.99 -7.23
C ILE A 279 -18.81 -28.92 -6.37
N LEU A 280 -20.11 -28.66 -6.26
CA LEU A 280 -21.02 -29.47 -5.45
C LEU A 280 -21.17 -30.90 -6.01
N LYS A 281 -21.25 -31.06 -7.33
CA LYS A 281 -21.30 -32.39 -7.97
C LYS A 281 -20.11 -33.26 -7.61
N LYS A 282 -18.90 -32.68 -7.46
CA LYS A 282 -17.70 -33.42 -7.07
C LYS A 282 -17.79 -34.03 -5.66
N VAL A 283 -18.62 -33.46 -4.79
CA VAL A 283 -18.86 -33.97 -3.44
C VAL A 283 -20.21 -34.69 -3.32
N GLY A 284 -20.80 -35.08 -4.45
CA GLY A 284 -22.08 -35.81 -4.50
C GLY A 284 -23.29 -34.98 -4.08
N LYS A 285 -23.21 -33.65 -4.19
CA LYS A 285 -24.27 -32.71 -3.87
C LYS A 285 -24.82 -32.02 -5.12
N ASP A 286 -26.08 -31.65 -5.09
CA ASP A 286 -26.73 -30.80 -6.10
C ASP A 286 -27.02 -29.40 -5.55
N THR A 287 -27.22 -28.42 -6.42
CA THR A 287 -27.58 -27.05 -6.02
C THR A 287 -29.04 -26.91 -5.60
N GLU A 288 -29.93 -27.81 -6.05
CA GLU A 288 -31.37 -27.72 -5.80
C GLU A 288 -31.78 -28.26 -4.42
N ASN A 289 -31.12 -29.30 -3.91
CA ASN A 289 -31.50 -29.98 -2.66
C ASN A 289 -30.46 -29.85 -1.54
N SER A 290 -29.33 -29.19 -1.79
CA SER A 290 -28.26 -29.04 -0.80
C SER A 290 -28.22 -27.65 -0.19
N THR A 291 -28.28 -27.59 1.13
CA THR A 291 -27.90 -26.38 1.87
C THR A 291 -26.39 -26.33 2.06
N TYR A 292 -25.82 -25.13 1.91
CA TYR A 292 -24.41 -24.87 2.16
C TYR A 292 -24.22 -23.43 2.67
N ASN A 293 -23.20 -23.25 3.50
CA ASN A 293 -22.72 -21.94 3.90
C ASN A 293 -21.68 -21.45 2.88
N VAL A 294 -21.53 -20.14 2.74
CA VAL A 294 -20.48 -19.54 1.91
C VAL A 294 -19.61 -18.65 2.79
N LEU A 295 -18.31 -18.88 2.73
CA LEU A 295 -17.28 -18.00 3.23
C LEU A 295 -16.53 -17.43 2.03
N THR A 296 -16.54 -16.11 1.87
CA THR A 296 -15.81 -15.41 0.81
C THR A 296 -14.68 -14.59 1.42
N PHE A 297 -13.53 -14.60 0.75
CA PHE A 297 -12.39 -13.74 1.05
C PHE A 297 -12.30 -12.51 0.13
N ASN A 298 -13.28 -12.35 -0.77
CA ASN A 298 -13.46 -11.20 -1.66
C ASN A 298 -14.57 -10.28 -1.13
#